data_AF-A4EKM5-F1
#
_entry.id   AF-A4EKM5-F1
#
_cell.length_a   1.000
_cell.length_b   1.000
_cell.length_c   1.000
_cell.angle_alpha   90.00
_cell.angle_beta   90.00
_cell.angle_gamma   90.00
#
_symmetry.space_group_name_H-M   'P 1'
#
loop_
_entity.id
_entity.type
_entity.pdbx_description
1 polymer ?
#
loop_
_entity_poly.entity_id
_entity_poly.type
_entity_poly.pdbx_seq_one_letter_code
_entity_poly.pdbx_strand_id
1 'polypeptide(L)'
;MTKSATRDRLTCTGTLRSAACTDQNGVSPHLVPELNLDVEPFLTFAEAELRAAPPWQSGVCFNPGCGRAFAPTRKWQNYCCRACKQQSRRELAQVGHRLALAMLVWRIHKYAAAGTPEAALVRAARRYVTHVQSAWMQDRARRAADAKGSGDDI
;
A
#
# COMPACT_ATOMS: atom_id res chain seq x y z
N MET A 1 -27.52 42.20 -26.31
CA MET A 1 -28.06 40.83 -26.10
C MET A 1 -26.90 39.91 -25.73
N THR A 2 -26.60 39.77 -24.44
CA THR A 2 -25.48 38.98 -23.93
C THR A 2 -26.03 38.08 -22.82
N LYS A 3 -26.17 36.78 -23.10
CA LYS A 3 -26.65 35.79 -22.13
C LYS A 3 -25.47 35.26 -21.34
N SER A 4 -25.44 35.61 -20.06
CA SER A 4 -24.63 34.99 -19.00
C SER A 4 -25.01 33.51 -18.87
N ALA A 5 -24.02 32.61 -18.96
CA ALA A 5 -24.19 31.19 -18.67
C ALA A 5 -24.02 30.97 -17.16
N THR A 6 -25.14 30.78 -16.47
CA THR A 6 -25.20 30.40 -15.06
C THR A 6 -24.68 28.97 -14.91
N ARG A 7 -23.59 28.80 -14.15
CA ARG A 7 -23.14 27.48 -13.67
C ARG A 7 -24.17 26.96 -12.66
N ASP A 8 -24.94 25.96 -13.06
CA ASP A 8 -25.78 25.19 -12.14
C ASP A 8 -24.89 24.39 -11.19
N ARG A 9 -24.76 24.90 -9.97
CA ARG A 9 -24.37 24.12 -8.79
C ARG A 9 -25.48 23.11 -8.52
N LEU A 10 -25.24 21.84 -8.82
CA LEU A 10 -26.02 20.74 -8.25
C LEU A 10 -25.72 20.65 -6.75
N THR A 11 -26.49 21.39 -5.96
CA THR A 11 -26.63 21.15 -4.52
C THR A 11 -27.60 19.99 -4.33
N CYS A 12 -27.11 18.87 -3.79
CA CYS A 12 -27.94 17.81 -3.23
C CYS A 12 -28.62 18.32 -1.95
N THR A 13 -29.68 19.10 -2.09
CA THR A 13 -30.65 19.40 -1.04
C THR A 13 -31.86 18.51 -1.27
N GLY A 14 -31.84 17.33 -0.67
CA GLY A 14 -32.92 16.36 -0.83
C GLY A 14 -32.86 15.32 0.28
N THR A 15 -33.54 15.62 1.38
CA THR A 15 -33.88 14.70 2.47
C THR A 15 -34.84 13.62 1.95
N LEU A 16 -34.31 12.67 1.18
CA LEU A 16 -34.96 11.41 0.89
C LEU A 16 -33.96 10.32 1.24
N ARG A 17 -34.26 9.58 2.32
CA ARG A 17 -33.67 8.28 2.61
C ARG A 17 -33.90 7.37 1.41
N SER A 18 -32.98 7.35 0.47
CA SER A 18 -32.94 6.33 -0.58
C SER A 18 -32.32 5.08 0.01
N ALA A 19 -33.17 4.29 0.68
CA ALA A 19 -32.91 2.91 1.02
C ALA A 19 -33.04 2.05 -0.26
N ALA A 20 -32.17 2.25 -1.25
CA ALA A 20 -32.06 1.37 -2.43
C ALA A 20 -30.83 1.70 -3.30
N CYS A 21 -29.65 1.89 -2.70
CA CYS A 21 -28.41 1.51 -3.39
C CYS A 21 -28.04 0.13 -2.88
N THR A 22 -28.85 -0.87 -3.24
CA THR A 22 -28.51 -2.27 -3.03
C THR A 22 -27.39 -2.58 -4.01
N ASP A 23 -26.18 -2.72 -3.49
CA ASP A 23 -25.05 -3.35 -4.16
C ASP A 23 -25.52 -4.70 -4.73
N GLN A 24 -25.87 -4.73 -6.02
CA GLN A 24 -26.30 -5.95 -6.71
C GLN A 24 -25.14 -6.93 -6.96
N ASN A 25 -23.91 -6.60 -6.54
CA ASN A 25 -22.74 -7.46 -6.63
C ASN A 25 -22.16 -7.80 -5.24
N GLY A 26 -22.93 -7.57 -4.17
CA GLY A 26 -22.52 -7.77 -2.78
C GLY A 26 -22.35 -9.24 -2.43
N VAL A 27 -21.29 -9.86 -2.93
CA VAL A 27 -20.77 -11.10 -2.35
C VAL A 27 -20.36 -10.75 -0.93
N SER A 28 -21.09 -11.29 0.04
CA SER A 28 -20.78 -11.16 1.46
C SER A 28 -19.28 -11.44 1.67
N PRO A 29 -18.49 -10.54 2.30
CA PRO A 29 -17.04 -10.69 2.45
C PRO A 29 -16.61 -11.99 3.16
N HIS A 30 -17.56 -12.68 3.80
CA HIS A 30 -17.36 -13.90 4.56
C HIS A 30 -17.49 -15.19 3.73
N LEU A 31 -17.77 -15.11 2.41
CA LEU A 31 -17.97 -16.28 1.54
C LEU A 31 -16.90 -16.45 0.45
N VAL A 32 -15.85 -15.63 0.44
CA VAL A 32 -14.67 -15.93 -0.38
C VAL A 32 -13.89 -17.06 0.30
N PRO A 33 -13.72 -18.24 -0.34
CA PRO A 33 -12.83 -19.27 0.18
C PRO A 33 -11.47 -18.65 0.48
N GLU A 34 -10.90 -18.97 1.65
CA GLU A 34 -9.56 -18.48 1.98
C GLU A 34 -8.59 -18.92 0.88
N LEU A 35 -7.93 -17.94 0.26
CA LEU A 35 -6.89 -18.19 -0.73
C LEU A 35 -5.74 -18.93 -0.03
N ASN A 36 -5.74 -20.26 -0.12
CA ASN A 36 -4.70 -21.10 0.46
C ASN A 36 -3.49 -21.17 -0.49
N LEU A 37 -2.58 -20.22 -0.32
CA LEU A 37 -1.27 -20.23 -0.99
C LEU A 37 -0.25 -20.83 -0.03
N ASP A 38 0.17 -22.07 -0.29
CA ASP A 38 1.29 -22.71 0.40
C ASP A 38 2.62 -22.19 -0.14
N VAL A 39 2.88 -20.90 0.13
CA VAL A 39 4.10 -20.21 -0.27
C VAL A 39 4.80 -19.74 0.99
N GLU A 40 6.08 -20.05 1.08
CA GLU A 40 6.93 -19.63 2.20
C GLU A 40 6.92 -18.10 2.36
N PRO A 41 6.81 -17.56 3.60
CA PRO A 41 6.90 -16.13 3.83
C PRO A 41 8.22 -15.54 3.32
N PHE A 42 8.15 -14.35 2.70
CA PHE A 42 9.32 -13.67 2.14
C PHE A 42 10.50 -13.50 3.12
N LEU A 43 10.22 -13.28 4.41
CA LEU A 43 11.27 -13.13 5.43
C LEU A 43 12.08 -14.42 5.65
N THR A 44 11.46 -15.59 5.42
CA THR A 44 12.15 -16.88 5.49
C THR A 44 12.85 -17.16 4.16
N PHE A 45 12.15 -16.98 3.04
CA PHE A 45 12.69 -17.21 1.70
C PHE A 45 13.96 -16.38 1.42
N ALA A 46 13.98 -15.12 1.83
CA ALA A 46 15.09 -14.19 1.60
C ALA A 46 15.99 -13.99 2.84
N GLU A 47 16.08 -14.98 3.74
CA GLU A 47 16.81 -14.83 5.01
C GLU A 47 18.28 -14.42 4.79
N ALA A 48 18.97 -15.07 3.85
CA ALA A 48 20.39 -14.83 3.58
C ALA A 48 20.62 -13.39 3.07
N GLU A 49 19.79 -12.95 2.13
CA GLU A 49 19.84 -11.61 1.53
C GLU A 49 19.47 -10.54 2.56
N LEU A 50 18.43 -10.76 3.36
CA LEU A 50 18.01 -9.83 4.41
C LEU A 50 19.04 -9.72 5.53
N ARG A 51 19.80 -10.78 5.79
CA ARG A 51 20.93 -10.74 6.73
C ARG A 51 22.10 -9.93 6.17
N ALA A 52 22.38 -10.04 4.87
CA ALA A 52 23.45 -9.31 4.20
C ALA A 52 23.12 -7.84 3.95
N ALA A 53 21.85 -7.53 3.66
CA ALA A 53 21.38 -6.18 3.32
C ALA A 53 20.03 -5.88 3.99
N PRO A 54 19.99 -5.72 5.33
CA PRO A 54 18.74 -5.46 6.03
C PRO A 54 18.18 -4.08 5.64
N PRO A 55 16.90 -3.97 5.24
CA PRO A 55 16.28 -2.68 4.93
C PRO A 55 15.92 -1.87 6.18
N TRP A 56 16.20 -2.40 7.37
CA TRP A 56 15.99 -1.76 8.67
C TRP A 56 17.33 -1.57 9.40
N GLN A 57 17.38 -0.57 10.28
CA GLN A 57 18.52 -0.35 11.17
C GLN A 57 18.25 -1.00 12.52
N SER A 58 19.19 -1.81 13.01
CA SER A 58 19.07 -2.46 14.32
C SER A 58 18.95 -1.41 15.43
N GLY A 59 18.01 -1.62 16.35
CA GLY A 59 17.75 -0.70 17.45
C GLY A 59 17.03 0.59 17.07
N VAL A 60 16.56 0.75 15.83
CA VAL A 60 15.74 1.89 15.40
C VAL A 60 14.39 1.38 14.90
N CYS A 61 13.30 1.97 15.39
CA CYS A 61 11.96 1.53 15.00
C CYS A 61 11.73 1.72 13.49
N PHE A 62 11.41 0.64 12.78
CA PHE A 62 11.18 0.65 11.33
C PHE A 62 9.88 1.36 10.89
N ASN A 63 9.03 1.77 11.85
CA ASN A 63 7.88 2.61 11.56
C ASN A 63 8.35 4.05 11.30
N PRO A 64 8.14 4.62 10.09
CA PRO A 64 8.68 5.91 9.70
C PRO A 64 8.12 7.05 10.55
N GLY A 65 6.88 6.94 11.04
CA GLY A 65 6.31 7.95 11.95
C GLY A 65 6.76 7.81 13.41
N CYS A 66 7.62 6.84 13.72
CA CYS A 66 8.15 6.63 15.07
C CYS A 66 9.65 6.87 15.13
N GLY A 67 10.45 6.14 14.33
CA GLY A 67 11.92 6.30 14.28
C GLY A 67 12.68 6.15 15.61
N ARG A 68 12.01 5.84 16.73
CA ARG A 68 12.59 5.84 18.07
C ARG A 68 13.65 4.74 18.23
N ALA A 69 14.74 5.08 18.89
CA ALA A 69 15.74 4.11 19.33
C ALA A 69 15.16 3.14 20.38
N PHE A 70 15.55 1.87 20.35
CA PHE A 70 15.17 0.86 21.33
C PHE A 70 16.22 -0.24 21.42
N ALA A 71 16.32 -0.92 22.57
CA ALA A 71 17.17 -2.11 22.71
C ALA A 71 16.37 -3.35 22.26
N PRO A 72 16.73 -4.01 21.14
CA PRO A 72 16.01 -5.20 20.69
C PRO A 72 16.30 -6.40 21.61
N THR A 73 15.24 -7.09 22.04
CA THR A 73 15.39 -8.34 22.82
C THR A 73 15.73 -9.52 21.91
N ARG A 74 15.42 -9.43 20.61
CA ARG A 74 15.67 -10.47 19.60
C ARG A 74 16.33 -9.85 18.37
N LYS A 75 17.23 -10.59 17.72
CA LYS A 75 18.01 -10.11 16.55
C LYS A 75 17.13 -9.65 15.36
N TRP A 76 15.94 -10.23 15.20
CA TRP A 76 15.00 -9.90 14.12
C TRP A 76 13.97 -8.82 14.51
N GLN A 77 14.05 -8.27 15.71
CA GLN A 77 13.07 -7.30 16.18
C GLN A 77 13.31 -5.93 15.53
N ASN A 78 12.37 -5.52 14.67
CA ASN A 78 12.47 -4.28 13.89
C ASN A 78 11.53 -3.16 14.39
N TYR A 79 10.76 -3.41 15.44
CA TYR A 79 9.80 -2.45 16.00
C TYR A 79 9.95 -2.34 17.51
N CYS A 80 9.85 -1.11 18.01
CA CYS A 80 9.97 -0.83 19.44
C CYS A 80 8.75 -1.30 20.27
N CYS A 81 7.59 -1.50 19.63
CA CYS A 81 6.37 -1.94 20.30
C CYS A 81 5.39 -2.64 19.34
N ARG A 82 4.37 -3.31 19.92
CA ARG A 82 3.31 -4.01 19.16
C ARG A 82 2.50 -3.06 18.28
N ALA A 83 2.24 -1.84 18.74
CA ALA A 83 1.47 -0.85 17.97
C ALA A 83 2.19 -0.47 16.66
N CYS A 84 3.49 -0.18 16.72
CA CYS A 84 4.30 0.11 15.53
C CYS A 84 4.36 -1.06 14.55
N LYS A 85 4.46 -2.29 15.06
CA LYS A 85 4.39 -3.50 14.23
C LYS A 85 3.03 -3.60 13.53
N GLN A 86 1.93 -3.37 14.25
CA GLN A 86 0.59 -3.47 13.69
C GLN A 86 0.32 -2.38 12.64
N GLN A 87 0.77 -1.15 12.89
CA GLN A 87 0.68 -0.06 11.91
C GLN A 87 1.41 -0.41 10.62
N SER A 88 2.64 -0.90 10.73
CA SER A 88 3.44 -1.29 9.56
C SER A 88 2.83 -2.47 8.79
N ARG A 89 2.21 -3.43 9.50
CA ARG A 89 1.43 -4.50 8.84
C ARG A 89 0.25 -3.95 8.04
N ARG A 90 -0.51 -3.00 8.60
CA ARG A 90 -1.65 -2.37 7.91
C ARG A 90 -1.18 -1.59 6.68
N GLU A 91 -0.09 -0.84 6.82
CA GLU A 91 0.51 -0.10 5.71
C GLU A 91 0.94 -1.04 4.57
N LEU A 92 1.67 -2.11 4.88
CA LEU A 92 2.08 -3.13 3.91
C LEU A 92 0.87 -3.79 3.22
N ALA A 93 -0.18 -4.11 3.98
CA ALA A 93 -1.41 -4.70 3.42
C ALA A 93 -2.10 -3.74 2.44
N GLN A 94 -2.21 -2.45 2.77
CA GLN A 94 -2.81 -1.44 1.90
C GLN A 94 -2.01 -1.27 0.60
N VAL A 95 -0.69 -1.23 0.69
CA VAL A 95 0.18 -1.13 -0.49
C VAL A 95 0.11 -2.42 -1.32
N GLY A 96 0.16 -3.59 -0.68
CA GLY A 96 0.02 -4.88 -1.35
C GLY A 96 -1.29 -4.99 -2.12
N HIS A 97 -2.41 -4.55 -1.53
CA HIS A 97 -3.70 -4.55 -2.19
C HIS A 97 -3.71 -3.65 -3.45
N ARG A 98 -3.11 -2.45 -3.39
CA ARG A 98 -2.97 -1.57 -4.57
C ARG A 98 -2.12 -2.21 -5.68
N LEU A 99 -1.08 -2.96 -5.31
CA LEU A 99 -0.17 -3.59 -6.28
C LEU A 99 -0.72 -4.90 -6.86
N ALA A 100 -1.65 -5.57 -6.18
CA ALA A 100 -2.05 -6.94 -6.47
C ALA A 100 -2.47 -7.17 -7.94
N LEU A 101 -3.36 -6.32 -8.48
CA LEU A 101 -3.83 -6.47 -9.86
C LEU A 101 -2.70 -6.26 -10.88
N ALA A 102 -1.88 -5.23 -10.70
CA ALA A 102 -0.77 -4.97 -11.61
C ALA A 102 0.26 -6.11 -11.61
N MET A 103 0.54 -6.69 -10.44
CA MET A 103 1.42 -7.84 -10.31
C MET A 103 0.83 -9.09 -10.98
N LEU A 104 -0.48 -9.32 -10.83
CA LEU A 104 -1.17 -10.43 -11.49
C LEU A 104 -1.17 -10.28 -13.02
N VAL A 105 -1.52 -9.10 -13.53
CA VAL A 105 -1.49 -8.76 -14.96
C VAL A 105 -0.11 -9.02 -15.55
N TRP A 106 0.94 -8.55 -14.86
CA TRP A 106 2.31 -8.82 -15.28
C TRP A 106 2.59 -10.32 -15.32
N ARG A 107 2.17 -11.09 -14.31
CA ARG A 107 2.42 -12.53 -14.26
C ARG A 107 1.69 -13.30 -15.35
N ILE A 108 0.44 -12.96 -15.66
CA ILE A 108 -0.37 -13.61 -16.72
C ILE A 108 0.25 -13.38 -18.09
N HIS A 109 0.64 -12.14 -18.40
CA HIS A 109 1.04 -11.74 -19.75
C HIS A 109 2.55 -11.53 -19.94
N LYS A 110 3.40 -12.03 -19.01
CA LYS A 110 4.86 -11.76 -19.04
C LYS A 110 5.57 -12.13 -20.35
N TYR A 111 4.99 -13.03 -21.15
CA TYR A 111 5.54 -13.50 -22.43
C TYR A 111 4.70 -13.08 -23.65
N ALA A 112 3.83 -12.08 -23.52
CA ALA A 112 3.09 -11.55 -24.66
C ALA A 112 4.03 -11.02 -25.75
N ALA A 113 3.71 -11.30 -27.01
CA ALA A 113 4.50 -10.86 -28.15
C ALA A 113 4.55 -9.32 -28.23
N ALA A 114 5.66 -8.78 -28.76
CA ALA A 114 5.76 -7.34 -28.96
C ALA A 114 4.68 -6.85 -29.93
N GLY A 115 4.15 -5.65 -29.68
CA GLY A 115 3.09 -5.03 -30.49
C GLY A 115 1.66 -5.43 -30.10
N THR A 116 1.45 -6.44 -29.26
CA THR A 116 0.09 -6.83 -28.85
C THR A 116 -0.47 -5.94 -27.72
N PRO A 117 -1.81 -5.90 -27.54
CA PRO A 117 -2.45 -5.20 -26.42
C PRO A 117 -1.98 -5.71 -25.05
N GLU A 118 -1.74 -7.00 -24.88
CA GLU A 118 -1.27 -7.61 -23.63
C GLU A 118 0.13 -7.11 -23.27
N ALA A 119 1.03 -7.00 -24.25
CA ALA A 119 2.35 -6.42 -24.02
C ALA A 119 2.26 -4.94 -23.60
N ALA A 120 1.31 -4.18 -24.17
CA ALA A 120 1.04 -2.81 -23.73
C ALA A 120 0.51 -2.74 -22.29
N LEU A 121 -0.37 -3.68 -21.92
CA LEU A 121 -0.92 -3.78 -20.58
C LEU A 121 0.17 -4.15 -19.54
N VAL A 122 1.08 -5.07 -19.85
CA VAL A 122 2.24 -5.37 -18.98
C VAL A 122 3.13 -4.14 -18.78
N ARG A 123 3.39 -3.36 -19.84
CA ARG A 123 4.15 -2.10 -19.71
C ARG A 123 3.44 -1.12 -18.78
N ALA A 124 2.12 -0.99 -18.91
CA ALA A 124 1.32 -0.14 -18.01
C ALA A 124 1.38 -0.64 -16.56
N ALA A 125 1.23 -1.94 -16.32
CA ALA A 125 1.31 -2.56 -15.00
C ALA A 125 2.66 -2.31 -14.32
N ARG A 126 3.79 -2.50 -15.02
CA ARG A 126 5.13 -2.23 -14.47
C ARG A 126 5.35 -0.75 -14.12
N ARG A 127 4.88 0.16 -14.98
CA ARG A 127 4.92 1.61 -14.68
C ARG A 127 4.09 1.94 -13.44
N TYR A 128 2.91 1.33 -13.30
CA TYR A 128 2.05 1.52 -12.15
C TYR A 128 2.69 1.02 -10.85
N VAL A 129 3.30 -0.17 -10.85
CA VAL A 129 4.04 -0.70 -9.68
C VAL A 129 5.12 0.28 -9.26
N THR A 130 5.91 0.77 -10.22
CA THR A 130 6.98 1.76 -9.97
C THR A 130 6.43 3.06 -9.38
N HIS A 131 5.31 3.55 -9.93
CA HIS A 131 4.64 4.76 -9.44
C HIS A 131 4.17 4.61 -7.99
N VAL A 132 3.48 3.49 -7.66
CA VAL A 132 3.01 3.21 -6.30
C VAL A 132 4.17 3.08 -5.32
N GLN A 133 5.24 2.36 -5.69
CA GLN A 133 6.42 2.21 -4.84
C GLN A 133 7.12 3.55 -4.59
N SER A 134 7.24 4.40 -5.62
CA SER A 134 7.85 5.74 -5.49
C SER A 134 7.03 6.63 -4.56
N ALA A 135 5.70 6.70 -4.78
CA ALA A 135 4.80 7.47 -3.93
C ALA A 135 4.81 6.98 -2.48
N TRP A 136 4.87 5.67 -2.27
CA TRP A 136 4.96 5.08 -0.94
C TRP A 136 6.27 5.44 -0.23
N MET A 137 7.42 5.36 -0.92
CA MET A 137 8.71 5.75 -0.36
C MET A 137 8.76 7.24 -0.02
N GLN A 138 8.19 8.10 -0.86
CA GLN A 138 8.07 9.54 -0.60
C GLN A 138 7.21 9.81 0.65
N ASP A 139 6.07 9.14 0.78
CA ASP A 139 5.21 9.27 1.97
C ASP A 139 5.94 8.83 3.26
N ARG A 140 6.67 7.71 3.21
CA ARG A 140 7.48 7.23 4.35
C ARG A 140 8.57 8.24 4.71
N ALA A 141 9.27 8.79 3.72
CA ALA A 141 10.30 9.80 3.94
C ALA A 141 9.72 11.08 4.58
N ARG A 142 8.56 11.54 4.11
CA ARG A 142 7.83 12.67 4.71
C ARG A 142 7.50 12.42 6.18
N ARG A 143 6.84 11.29 6.51
CA ARG A 143 6.51 10.94 7.90
C ARG A 143 7.74 10.84 8.80
N ALA A 144 8.86 10.38 8.27
CA ALA A 144 10.12 10.31 8.99
C ALA A 144 10.75 11.69 9.24
N ALA A 145 10.56 12.64 8.32
CA ALA A 145 10.98 14.03 8.52
C ALA A 145 10.11 14.72 9.57
N ASP A 146 8.78 14.56 9.49
CA ASP A 146 7.82 15.15 10.44
C ASP A 146 8.09 14.68 11.87
N ALA A 147 8.37 13.38 12.06
CA ALA A 147 8.68 12.80 13.36
C ALA A 147 9.99 13.33 13.98
N LYS A 148 10.97 13.74 13.15
CA LYS A 148 12.21 14.37 13.64
C LYS A 148 11.97 15.82 14.05
N GLY A 149 11.24 16.58 13.23
CA GLY A 149 10.93 17.98 13.51
C GLY A 149 10.13 18.19 14.80
N SER A 150 9.27 17.23 15.18
CA SER A 150 8.51 17.28 16.44
C SER A 150 9.35 17.01 17.70
N GLY A 151 10.60 16.58 17.57
CA GLY A 151 11.45 16.17 18.70
C GLY A 151 12.42 17.24 19.19
N ASP A 152 12.61 18.33 18.44
CA ASP A 152 13.62 19.37 18.71
C ASP A 152 13.07 20.60 19.49
N ASP A 153 11.80 20.58 19.90
CA ASP A 153 11.12 21.68 20.62
C ASP A 153 11.06 21.51 22.16
N ILE A 154 12.00 20.78 22.79
CA ILE A 154 12.05 20.58 24.26
C ILE A 154 13.40 21.00 24.85
#